data_AF-A0A6D0IH18-F1
#
_entry.id   AF-A0A6D0IH18-F1
#
_cell.length_a   1.000
_cell.length_b   1.000
_cell.length_c   1.000
_cell.angle_alpha   90.00
_cell.angle_beta   90.00
_cell.angle_gamma   90.00
#
_symmetry.space_group_name_H-M   'P 1'
#
loop_
_entity.id
_entity.type
_entity.pdbx_description
1 polymer ?
#
loop_
_entity_poly.entity_id
_entity_poly.type
_entity_poly.pdbx_seq_one_letter_code
_entity_poly.pdbx_strand_id
1 'polypeptide(L)'
;FLAKPENAAEWHQKTGYLPITKAAYDLTREQGFYEKNPGADTATRQMLNKPPLPFTKGLRLGNMPQIRVIVDEELESVWTGKKTPQQALDTAVERGNQLLRRFEQSTKS
;
A
#
# COMPACT_ATOMS: atom_id res chain seq x y z
N PHE A 1 21.41 11.31 0.83
CA PHE A 1 20.90 12.53 0.17
C PHE A 1 19.37 12.55 0.15
N LEU A 2 18.69 11.58 -0.49
CA LEU A 2 17.22 11.59 -0.64
C LEU A 2 16.43 11.58 0.68
N ALA A 3 16.90 10.82 1.68
CA ALA A 3 16.22 10.73 2.98
C ALA A 3 16.64 11.81 4.00
N LYS A 4 17.41 12.83 3.58
CA LYS A 4 17.62 14.01 4.43
C LYS A 4 16.27 14.70 4.65
N PRO A 5 15.96 15.22 5.86
CA PRO A 5 14.64 15.77 6.17
C PRO A 5 14.16 16.80 5.14
N GLU A 6 15.03 17.69 4.67
CA GLU A 6 14.70 18.77 3.75
C GLU A 6 14.29 18.25 2.37
N ASN A 7 15.05 17.29 1.83
CA ASN A 7 14.78 16.69 0.52
C ASN A 7 13.52 15.81 0.54
N ALA A 8 13.32 15.06 1.63
CA ALA A 8 12.14 14.22 1.79
C ALA A 8 10.87 15.05 2.04
N ALA A 9 10.98 16.18 2.75
CA ALA A 9 9.90 17.15 2.91
C ALA A 9 9.55 17.81 1.57
N GLU A 10 10.56 18.28 0.82
CA GLU A 10 10.36 18.85 -0.52
C GLU A 10 9.65 17.87 -1.45
N TRP A 11 10.09 16.62 -1.48
CA TRP A 11 9.46 15.57 -2.28
C TRP A 11 7.99 15.38 -1.91
N HIS A 12 7.68 15.26 -0.62
CA HIS A 12 6.31 15.12 -0.13
C HIS A 12 5.43 16.30 -0.56
N GLN A 13 5.92 17.53 -0.37
CA GLN A 13 5.17 18.75 -0.66
C GLN A 13 4.91 18.95 -2.15
N LYS A 14 5.88 18.61 -3.02
CA LYS A 14 5.77 18.82 -4.48
C LYS A 14 4.99 17.72 -5.20
N THR A 15 5.02 16.49 -4.69
CA THR A 15 4.45 15.33 -5.39
C THR A 15 3.17 14.79 -4.75
N GLY A 16 2.90 15.14 -3.49
CA GLY A 16 1.79 14.59 -2.72
C GLY A 16 2.03 13.17 -2.18
N TYR A 17 3.14 12.50 -2.50
CA TYR A 17 3.52 11.24 -1.86
C TYR A 17 3.87 11.44 -0.39
N LEU A 18 3.80 10.37 0.40
CA LEU A 18 4.09 10.41 1.84
C LEU A 18 5.54 10.86 2.15
N PRO A 19 5.76 11.59 3.25
CA PRO A 19 7.10 11.82 3.78
C PRO A 19 7.66 10.48 4.29
N ILE A 20 8.80 10.05 3.75
CA ILE A 20 9.38 8.73 4.03
C ILE A 20 10.07 8.63 5.40
N THR A 21 10.21 9.74 6.12
CA THR A 21 10.76 9.80 7.49
C THR A 21 9.88 10.65 8.40
N LYS A 22 9.90 10.37 9.70
CA LYS A 22 9.21 11.22 10.70
C LYS A 22 9.75 12.64 10.72
N ALA A 23 11.07 12.81 10.61
CA ALA A 23 11.69 14.14 10.56
C ALA A 23 11.19 15.00 9.39
N ALA A 24 10.93 14.41 8.22
CA ALA A 24 10.37 15.15 7.08
C ALA A 24 8.90 15.55 7.30
N TYR A 25 8.13 14.70 7.98
CA TYR A 25 6.76 15.01 8.39
C TYR A 25 6.71 16.16 9.39
N ASP A 26 7.55 16.11 10.42
CA ASP A 26 7.64 17.15 11.45
C ASP A 26 8.12 18.48 10.83
N LEU A 27 9.15 18.44 9.97
CA LEU A 27 9.63 19.60 9.24
C LEU A 27 8.54 20.23 8.33
N THR A 28 7.77 19.40 7.62
CA THR A 28 6.66 19.89 6.77
C THR A 28 5.58 20.58 7.60
N ARG A 29 5.30 20.06 8.81
CA ARG A 29 4.38 20.69 9.77
C ARG A 29 4.93 22.03 10.27
N GLU A 30 6.19 22.08 10.69
CA GLU A 30 6.86 23.30 11.19
C GLU A 30 6.90 24.41 10.13
N GLN A 31 7.02 24.05 8.85
CA GLN A 31 6.96 24.98 7.72
C GLN A 31 5.55 25.54 7.45
N GLY A 32 4.53 25.11 8.20
CA GLY A 32 3.14 25.54 8.05
C GLY A 32 2.48 25.01 6.79
N PHE A 33 3.04 23.97 6.15
CA PHE A 33 2.50 23.43 4.90
C PHE A 33 1.10 22.85 5.08
N TYR A 34 0.83 22.18 6.20
CA TYR A 34 -0.47 21.56 6.48
C TYR A 34 -1.59 22.56 6.76
N GLU A 35 -1.26 23.76 7.26
CA GLU A 35 -2.22 24.86 7.38
C GLU A 35 -2.64 25.37 5.99
N LYS A 36 -1.69 25.43 5.05
CA LYS A 36 -1.93 25.85 3.66
C LYS A 36 -2.55 24.76 2.80
N ASN A 37 -2.35 23.48 3.18
CA ASN A 37 -2.82 22.30 2.46
C ASN A 37 -3.56 21.36 3.44
N PRO A 38 -4.78 21.74 3.88
CA PRO A 38 -5.54 20.93 4.82
C PRO A 38 -5.74 19.50 4.32
N GLY A 39 -5.47 18.52 5.18
CA GLY A 39 -5.60 17.10 4.87
C GLY A 39 -4.32 16.42 4.36
N ALA A 40 -3.29 17.18 3.95
CA ALA A 40 -2.03 16.60 3.46
C ALA A 40 -1.23 15.83 4.54
N ASP A 41 -1.56 16.02 5.83
CA ASP A 41 -1.00 15.25 6.95
C ASP A 41 -1.75 13.92 7.23
N THR A 42 -2.98 13.79 6.73
CA THR A 42 -3.91 12.73 7.15
C THR A 42 -3.38 11.34 6.84
N ALA A 43 -2.78 11.15 5.67
CA ALA A 43 -2.21 9.87 5.28
C ALA A 43 -1.04 9.46 6.20
N THR A 44 -0.16 10.40 6.59
CA THR A 44 0.93 10.11 7.53
C THR A 44 0.40 9.74 8.93
N ARG A 45 -0.67 10.40 9.40
CA ARG A 45 -1.34 10.00 10.65
C ARG A 45 -1.88 8.57 10.58
N GLN A 46 -2.46 8.18 9.45
CA GLN A 46 -2.91 6.80 9.23
C GLN A 46 -1.75 5.79 9.29
N MET A 47 -0.61 6.11 8.67
CA MET A 47 0.58 5.25 8.69
C MET A 47 1.17 5.06 10.10
N LEU A 48 0.98 6.04 11.00
CA LEU A 48 1.52 6.02 12.36
C LEU A 48 0.47 5.66 13.44
N ASN A 49 -0.76 5.35 13.05
CA ASN A 49 -1.90 5.19 13.96
C ASN A 49 -1.65 4.16 15.08
N LYS A 50 -1.02 3.02 14.76
CA LYS A 50 -0.60 2.00 15.72
C LYS A 50 0.74 1.41 15.30
N PRO A 51 1.57 0.92 16.24
CA PRO A 51 2.74 0.12 15.89
C PRO A 51 2.36 -1.09 15.03
N PRO A 52 3.14 -1.43 13.99
CA PRO A 52 2.80 -2.52 13.09
C PRO A 52 2.93 -3.88 13.80
N LEU A 53 1.96 -4.76 13.55
CA LEU A 53 2.01 -6.16 13.94
C LEU A 53 2.92 -6.96 12.98
N PRO A 54 3.34 -8.20 13.31
CA PRO A 54 4.18 -9.00 12.43
C PRO A 54 3.65 -9.14 10.99
N PHE A 55 2.33 -9.19 10.82
CA PHE A 55 1.64 -9.37 9.54
C PHE A 55 1.06 -8.10 8.92
N THR A 56 1.30 -6.91 9.51
CA THR A 56 0.79 -5.62 8.97
C THR A 56 1.90 -4.66 8.53
N LYS A 57 3.15 -5.14 8.41
CA LYS A 57 4.30 -4.35 7.93
C LYS A 57 4.26 -4.09 6.42
N GLY A 58 3.37 -4.78 5.71
CA GLY A 58 3.26 -4.80 4.25
C GLY A 58 2.92 -6.21 3.77
N LEU A 59 2.93 -6.39 2.46
CA LEU A 59 2.66 -7.67 1.80
C LEU A 59 3.87 -8.07 0.95
N ARG A 60 4.34 -9.31 1.10
CA ARG A 60 5.49 -9.85 0.37
C ARG A 60 5.12 -11.19 -0.26
N LEU A 61 4.65 -11.12 -1.50
CA LEU A 61 4.22 -12.26 -2.28
C LEU A 61 4.91 -12.23 -3.65
N GLY A 62 5.39 -13.37 -4.11
CA GLY A 62 5.81 -13.50 -5.50
C GLY A 62 4.60 -13.53 -6.43
N ASN A 63 4.78 -13.13 -7.69
CA ASN A 63 3.68 -12.94 -8.65
C ASN A 63 2.58 -11.95 -8.18
N MET A 64 2.90 -11.01 -7.27
CA MET A 64 1.93 -10.04 -6.76
C MET A 64 1.22 -9.20 -7.84
N PRO A 65 1.87 -8.74 -8.94
CA PRO A 65 1.17 -8.04 -10.00
C PRO A 65 0.00 -8.83 -10.59
N GLN A 66 0.19 -10.13 -10.85
CA GLN A 66 -0.85 -11.00 -11.39
C GLN A 66 -1.91 -11.35 -10.34
N ILE A 67 -1.51 -11.50 -9.07
CA ILE A 67 -2.45 -11.69 -7.95
C ILE A 67 -3.37 -10.47 -7.82
N ARG A 68 -2.86 -9.24 -8.03
CA ARG A 68 -3.70 -8.03 -8.03
C ARG A 68 -4.76 -8.08 -9.11
N VAL A 69 -4.40 -8.44 -10.34
CA VAL A 69 -5.37 -8.59 -11.45
C VAL A 69 -6.48 -9.58 -11.08
N ILE A 70 -6.14 -10.72 -10.49
CA ILE A 70 -7.13 -11.70 -10.01
C ILE A 70 -8.07 -11.06 -8.98
N VAL A 71 -7.54 -10.36 -7.99
CA VAL A 71 -8.36 -9.71 -6.96
C VAL A 71 -9.27 -8.64 -7.57
N ASP A 72 -8.76 -7.84 -8.50
CA ASP A 72 -9.50 -6.78 -9.19
C ASP A 72 -10.67 -7.38 -10.01
N GLU A 73 -10.42 -8.40 -10.84
CA GLU A 73 -11.44 -9.11 -11.61
C GLU A 73 -12.54 -9.73 -10.72
N GLU A 74 -12.14 -10.36 -9.62
CA GLU A 74 -13.10 -11.00 -8.72
C GLU A 74 -13.93 -9.96 -7.96
N LEU A 75 -13.37 -8.81 -7.58
CA LEU A 75 -14.15 -7.70 -7.01
C LEU A 75 -15.09 -7.08 -8.05
N GLU A 76 -14.68 -6.92 -9.31
CA GLU A 76 -15.56 -6.50 -10.41
C GLU A 76 -16.76 -7.46 -10.58
N SER A 77 -16.55 -8.76 -10.36
CA SER A 77 -17.63 -9.74 -10.39
C SER A 77 -18.67 -9.54 -9.27
N VAL A 78 -18.27 -8.98 -8.13
CA VAL A 78 -19.19 -8.60 -7.04
C VAL A 78 -20.02 -7.38 -7.45
N TRP A 79 -19.36 -6.33 -7.97
CA TRP A 79 -20.04 -5.09 -8.37
C TRP A 79 -21.03 -5.29 -9.51
N THR A 80 -20.75 -6.27 -10.38
CA THR A 80 -21.63 -6.65 -11.49
C THR A 80 -22.70 -7.69 -11.11
N GLY A 81 -22.75 -8.12 -9.84
CA GLY A 81 -23.73 -9.08 -9.33
C GLY A 81 -23.53 -10.52 -9.82
N LYS A 82 -22.38 -10.84 -10.42
CA LYS A 82 -22.07 -12.19 -10.94
C LYS A 82 -21.70 -13.17 -9.84
N LYS A 83 -21.08 -12.68 -8.76
CA LYS A 83 -20.70 -13.47 -7.59
C LYS A 83 -21.10 -12.75 -6.31
N THR A 84 -21.40 -13.52 -5.26
CA THR A 84 -21.47 -12.96 -3.91
C THR A 84 -20.07 -12.53 -3.44
N PRO A 85 -19.97 -11.64 -2.43
CA PRO A 85 -18.67 -11.27 -1.86
C PRO A 85 -17.82 -12.48 -1.43
N GLN A 86 -18.45 -13.50 -0.82
CA GLN A 86 -17.75 -14.71 -0.40
C GLN A 86 -17.20 -15.51 -1.59
N GLN A 87 -18.04 -15.76 -2.61
CA GLN A 87 -17.64 -16.51 -3.80
C GLN A 87 -16.47 -15.85 -4.55
N ALA A 88 -16.50 -14.53 -4.68
CA ALA A 88 -15.44 -13.77 -5.33
C ALA A 88 -14.11 -13.89 -4.57
N LEU A 89 -14.12 -13.69 -3.26
CA LEU A 89 -12.91 -13.77 -2.43
C LEU A 89 -12.35 -15.20 -2.37
N ASP A 90 -13.21 -16.22 -2.28
CA ASP A 90 -12.78 -17.62 -2.32
C ASP A 90 -12.09 -17.96 -3.66
N THR A 91 -12.68 -17.51 -4.77
CA THR A 91 -12.08 -17.69 -6.10
C THR A 91 -10.74 -16.95 -6.22
N ALA A 92 -10.65 -15.72 -5.70
CA ALA A 92 -9.42 -14.93 -5.73
C ALA A 92 -8.30 -15.61 -4.94
N VAL A 93 -8.62 -16.18 -3.78
CA VAL A 93 -7.68 -16.93 -2.94
C VAL A 93 -7.20 -18.19 -3.65
N GLU A 94 -8.10 -18.97 -4.25
CA GLU A 94 -7.74 -20.20 -4.98
C GLU A 94 -6.80 -19.90 -6.15
N ARG A 95 -7.20 -18.98 -7.05
CA ARG A 95 -6.40 -18.58 -8.23
C ARG A 95 -5.07 -17.93 -7.80
N GLY A 96 -5.09 -17.10 -6.77
CA GLY A 96 -3.89 -16.47 -6.21
C GLY A 96 -2.90 -17.47 -5.63
N ASN A 97 -3.37 -18.49 -4.90
CA ASN A 97 -2.53 -19.54 -4.32
C ASN A 97 -1.81 -20.36 -5.39
N GLN A 98 -2.43 -20.61 -6.54
CA GLN A 98 -1.77 -21.27 -7.67
C GLN A 98 -0.55 -20.46 -8.16
N LEU A 99 -0.66 -19.12 -8.21
CA LEU A 99 0.46 -18.25 -8.57
C LEU A 99 1.56 -18.23 -7.52
N LEU A 100 1.20 -18.27 -6.23
CA LEU A 100 2.17 -18.37 -5.14
C LEU A 100 2.95 -19.68 -5.20
N ARG A 101 2.27 -20.81 -5.45
CA ARG A 101 2.92 -22.11 -5.62
C ARG A 101 3.85 -22.12 -6.83
N ARG A 102 3.43 -21.54 -7.97
CA ARG A 102 4.32 -21.39 -9.15
C ARG A 102 5.56 -20.57 -8.83
N PHE A 103 5.41 -19.45 -8.12
CA PHE A 103 6.54 -18.64 -7.70
C PHE A 103 7.48 -19.43 -6.77
N GLU A 104 6.93 -20.11 -5.77
CA GLU A 104 7.71 -20.95 -4.85
C GLU A 104 8.55 -21.97 -5.61
N GLN A 105 7.97 -22.69 -6.57
CA GLN A 105 8.72 -23.67 -7.38
C GLN A 105 9.79 -23.01 -8.25
N SER A 106 9.54 -21.80 -8.80
CA SER A 106 10.53 -21.09 -9.63
C SER A 106 11.80 -20.67 -8.88
N THR A 107 11.77 -20.69 -7.54
CA THR A 107 12.92 -20.35 -6.68
C THR A 107 13.71 -21.56 -6.21
N LYS A 108 13.27 -22.78 -6.54
CA LYS A 108 13.97 -24.01 -6.17
C LYS A 108 14.99 -24.37 -7.25
N SER A 109 16.18 -24.77 -6.82
CA SER A 109 17.25 -25.32 -7.67
C SER A 109 16.90 -26.70 -8.19
#